data_AF-A0A944A8T7-F1
#
_entry.id   AF-A0A944A8T7-F1
#
_cell.length_a   1.000
_cell.length_b   1.000
_cell.length_c   1.000
_cell.angle_alpha   90.00
_cell.angle_beta   90.00
_cell.angle_gamma   90.00
#
_symmetry.space_group_name_H-M   'P 1'
#
loop_
_entity.id
_entity.type
_entity.pdbx_description
1 polymer ?
#
loop_
_entity_poly.entity_id
_entity_poly.type
_entity_poly.pdbx_seq_one_letter_code
_entity_poly.pdbx_strand_id
1 'polypeptide(L)'
;MIYVLIAAVIILLIFMFVFGRNGIKKLKKPPKFLFWKVIYTDMYTKDKKDGITYGKILCSEKYGIQGKPDMIYKHRITGELLPVEIKSGKTDFPHDGDLLQVGAYMLIIEDIYGYSTKKAVIIYKNNCFMIRNTRSVRMRVLETSDRMRTMLKTGEEEANSSFANCRNCICDQTVCEYSYNNE
;
A
#
# COMPACT_ATOMS: atom_id res chain seq x y z
N MET A 1 15.98 42.86 -0.13
CA MET A 1 16.89 41.70 0.00
C MET A 1 16.46 40.76 1.15
N ILE A 2 16.27 41.25 2.38
CA ILE A 2 15.79 40.45 3.52
C ILE A 2 14.44 39.74 3.26
N TYR A 3 13.44 40.43 2.72
CA TYR A 3 12.12 39.83 2.48
C TYR A 3 12.12 38.71 1.43
N VAL A 4 13.00 38.82 0.41
CA VAL A 4 13.19 37.77 -0.61
C VAL A 4 13.84 36.54 0.01
N LEU A 5 14.81 36.73 0.91
CA LEU A 5 15.47 35.64 1.63
C LEU A 5 14.50 34.90 2.55
N ILE A 6 13.65 35.65 3.28
CA ILE A 6 12.61 35.08 4.15
C ILE A 6 11.59 34.27 3.34
N ALA A 7 11.11 34.82 2.22
CA ALA A 7 10.17 34.11 1.35
C ALA A 7 10.78 32.82 0.79
N ALA A 8 12.04 32.86 0.34
CA ALA A 8 12.75 31.67 -0.15
C ALA A 8 12.90 30.59 0.94
N VAL A 9 13.22 30.97 2.18
CA VAL A 9 13.31 30.04 3.33
C VAL A 9 11.95 29.43 3.65
N ILE A 10 10.87 30.22 3.65
CA ILE A 10 9.51 29.70 3.88
C ILE A 10 9.10 28.73 2.76
N ILE A 11 9.38 29.06 1.50
CA ILE A 11 9.10 28.17 0.36
C ILE A 11 9.90 26.88 0.48
N LEU A 12 11.19 26.95 0.85
CA LEU A 12 12.03 25.77 1.09
C LEU A 12 11.50 24.93 2.25
N LEU A 13 11.06 25.54 3.35
CA LEU A 13 10.49 24.83 4.50
C LEU A 13 9.15 24.18 4.16
N ILE A 14 8.29 24.85 3.39
CA ILE A 14 7.05 24.28 2.84
C ILE A 14 7.40 23.12 1.89
N PHE A 15 8.37 23.30 1.01
CA PHE A 15 8.83 22.27 0.09
C PHE A 15 9.38 21.06 0.83
N MET A 16 10.25 21.24 1.82
CA MET A 16 10.75 20.17 2.69
C MET A 16 9.65 19.54 3.54
N PHE A 17 8.63 20.28 3.93
CA PHE A 17 7.51 19.73 4.70
C PHE A 17 6.55 18.91 3.82
N VAL A 18 6.27 19.39 2.61
CA VAL A 18 5.37 18.77 1.62
C VAL A 18 6.05 17.57 0.96
N PHE A 19 7.34 17.68 0.61
CA PHE A 19 8.08 16.68 -0.15
C PHE A 19 9.10 15.89 0.69
N GLY A 20 9.58 16.42 1.81
CA GLY A 20 10.66 15.80 2.62
C GLY A 20 10.21 14.78 3.66
N ARG A 21 8.90 14.57 3.84
CA ARG A 21 8.40 13.44 4.64
C ARG A 21 8.20 12.24 3.74
N ASN A 22 9.28 11.47 3.54
CA ASN A 22 9.16 10.10 3.07
C ASN A 22 8.08 9.42 3.90
N GLY A 23 6.97 9.04 3.25
CA GLY A 23 5.81 8.42 3.90
C GLY A 23 6.14 7.05 4.50
N ILE A 24 7.38 6.58 4.36
CA ILE A 24 7.84 5.24 4.69
C ILE A 24 8.82 5.35 5.85
N LYS A 25 8.51 4.65 6.95
CA LYS A 25 9.39 4.52 8.10
C LYS A 25 9.79 3.06 8.28
N LYS A 26 11.08 2.75 8.12
CA LYS A 26 11.64 1.42 8.43
C LYS A 26 11.61 1.19 9.94
N LEU A 27 11.20 0.00 10.34
CA LEU A 27 11.10 -0.48 11.71
C LEU A 27 11.96 -1.74 11.84
N LYS A 28 12.79 -1.81 12.89
CA LYS A 28 13.59 -3.00 13.19
C LYS A 28 12.75 -4.19 13.64
N LYS A 29 11.56 -3.94 14.19
CA LYS A 29 10.60 -4.95 14.67
C LYS A 29 9.17 -4.49 14.37
N PRO A 30 8.21 -5.40 14.21
CA PRO A 30 6.80 -5.04 14.14
C PRO A 30 6.36 -4.21 15.34
N PRO A 31 5.37 -3.31 15.17
CA PRO A 31 4.84 -2.53 16.29
C PRO A 31 4.28 -3.45 17.38
N LYS A 32 4.43 -3.04 18.65
CA LYS A 32 3.82 -3.76 19.77
C LYS A 32 2.30 -3.57 19.71
N PHE A 33 1.56 -4.65 19.54
CA PHE A 33 0.11 -4.64 19.40
C PHE A 33 -0.67 -4.64 20.74
N LEU A 34 -0.06 -4.19 21.85
CA LEU A 34 -0.65 -4.30 23.20
C LEU A 34 -2.04 -3.67 23.31
N PHE A 35 -2.24 -2.47 22.76
CA PHE A 35 -3.53 -1.78 22.75
C PHE A 35 -4.34 -2.00 21.46
N TRP A 36 -3.98 -3.01 20.68
CA TRP A 36 -4.60 -3.29 19.39
C TRP A 36 -5.40 -4.59 19.47
N LYS A 37 -6.61 -4.58 18.94
CA LYS A 37 -7.45 -5.77 18.78
C LYS A 37 -7.57 -6.08 17.28
N VAL A 38 -7.36 -7.33 16.90
CA VAL A 38 -7.67 -7.78 15.52
C VAL A 38 -9.18 -7.75 15.33
N ILE A 39 -9.64 -7.11 14.25
CA ILE A 39 -11.08 -7.07 13.87
C ILE A 39 -11.34 -7.77 12.53
N TYR A 40 -10.29 -8.05 11.77
CA TYR A 40 -10.35 -8.75 10.49
C TYR A 40 -9.07 -9.57 10.31
N THR A 41 -9.17 -10.75 9.72
CA THR A 41 -8.03 -11.51 9.17
C THR A 41 -8.43 -12.36 7.96
N ASP A 42 -7.53 -12.54 7.01
CA ASP A 42 -7.72 -13.48 5.90
C ASP A 42 -7.43 -14.95 6.28
N MET A 43 -6.75 -15.15 7.42
CA MET A 43 -6.33 -16.47 7.89
C MET A 43 -7.53 -17.35 8.20
N TYR A 44 -7.50 -18.56 7.64
CA TYR A 44 -8.48 -19.60 7.97
C TYR A 44 -8.24 -20.13 9.38
N THR A 45 -9.32 -20.22 10.17
CA THR A 45 -9.33 -20.92 11.45
C THR A 45 -10.69 -21.59 11.66
N LYS A 46 -10.69 -22.74 12.33
CA LYS A 46 -11.92 -23.42 12.77
C LYS A 46 -12.54 -22.71 13.96
N ASP A 47 -11.70 -22.16 14.84
CA ASP A 47 -12.11 -21.49 16.07
C ASP A 47 -12.29 -19.98 15.84
N LYS A 48 -13.41 -19.61 15.22
CA LYS A 48 -13.74 -18.20 14.98
C LYS A 48 -14.11 -17.50 16.29
N LYS A 49 -13.57 -16.30 16.49
CA LYS A 49 -13.86 -15.46 17.67
C LYS A 49 -14.85 -14.36 17.31
N ASP A 50 -15.71 -14.04 18.27
CA ASP A 50 -16.70 -12.98 18.12
C ASP A 50 -16.05 -11.60 17.89
N GLY A 51 -16.63 -10.86 16.95
CA GLY A 51 -16.14 -9.53 16.56
C GLY A 51 -14.87 -9.54 15.72
N ILE A 52 -14.51 -10.67 15.10
CA ILE A 52 -13.47 -10.78 14.06
C ILE A 52 -14.12 -11.25 12.75
N THR A 53 -13.86 -10.52 11.66
CA THR A 53 -14.25 -10.92 10.31
C THR A 53 -13.16 -11.81 9.71
N TYR A 54 -13.55 -12.94 9.12
CA TYR A 54 -12.60 -13.93 8.56
C TYR A 54 -12.77 -14.07 7.05
N GLY A 55 -11.69 -13.89 6.29
CA GLY A 55 -11.56 -14.26 4.87
C GLY A 55 -12.47 -13.51 3.87
N LYS A 56 -13.22 -12.51 4.34
CA LYS A 56 -14.19 -11.75 3.54
C LYS A 56 -13.49 -10.77 2.60
N ILE A 57 -13.82 -10.80 1.30
CA ILE A 57 -13.36 -9.72 0.39
C ILE A 57 -13.97 -8.40 0.84
N LEU A 58 -13.13 -7.39 1.02
CA LEU A 58 -13.53 -6.04 1.32
C LEU A 58 -13.65 -5.27 0.01
N CYS A 59 -14.84 -4.72 -0.26
CA CYS A 59 -15.14 -4.00 -1.50
C CYS A 59 -15.43 -2.53 -1.18
N SER A 60 -14.74 -1.61 -1.87
CA SER A 60 -15.04 -0.19 -1.85
C SER A 60 -15.77 0.19 -3.13
N GLU A 61 -17.02 0.60 -2.99
CA GLU A 61 -17.83 1.12 -4.08
C GLU A 61 -17.32 2.50 -4.51
N LYS A 62 -16.96 3.35 -3.55
CA LYS A 62 -16.49 4.72 -3.81
C LYS A 62 -15.26 4.76 -4.71
N TYR A 63 -14.31 3.86 -4.49
CA TYR A 63 -13.05 3.82 -5.23
C TYR A 63 -13.04 2.74 -6.33
N GLY A 64 -14.05 1.87 -6.40
CA GLY A 64 -14.15 0.77 -7.35
C GLY A 64 -13.00 -0.24 -7.24
N ILE A 65 -12.56 -0.51 -6.00
CA ILE A 65 -11.44 -1.43 -5.69
C ILE A 65 -11.86 -2.42 -4.61
N GLN A 66 -11.31 -3.62 -4.66
CA GLN A 66 -11.58 -4.68 -3.69
C GLN A 66 -10.29 -5.42 -3.31
N GLY A 67 -10.27 -6.04 -2.14
CA GLY A 67 -9.11 -6.80 -1.68
C GLY A 67 -9.31 -7.51 -0.34
N LYS A 68 -8.32 -8.33 0.04
CA LYS A 68 -8.25 -9.02 1.33
C LYS A 68 -6.93 -8.64 2.01
N PRO A 69 -6.93 -7.68 2.94
CA PRO A 69 -5.75 -7.46 3.80
C PRO A 69 -5.44 -8.74 4.58
N ASP A 70 -4.19 -9.00 4.99
CA ASP A 70 -3.94 -10.15 5.88
C ASP A 70 -4.61 -9.95 7.24
N MET A 71 -4.50 -8.74 7.77
CA MET A 71 -5.08 -8.37 9.07
C MET A 71 -5.47 -6.88 9.12
N ILE A 72 -6.51 -6.59 9.90
CA ILE A 72 -6.82 -5.22 10.34
C ILE A 72 -6.90 -5.18 11.85
N TYR A 73 -6.12 -4.29 12.45
CA TYR A 73 -6.17 -4.00 13.87
C TYR A 73 -6.96 -2.72 14.14
N LYS A 74 -7.69 -2.71 15.25
CA LYS A 74 -8.33 -1.52 15.82
C LYS A 74 -7.67 -1.17 17.15
N HIS A 75 -7.21 0.06 17.28
CA HIS A 75 -6.68 0.57 18.55
C HIS A 75 -7.82 0.71 19.55
N ARG A 76 -7.68 0.15 20.75
CA ARG A 76 -8.73 0.08 21.78
C ARG A 76 -9.15 1.46 22.31
N ILE A 77 -8.21 2.40 22.38
CA ILE A 77 -8.47 3.76 22.91
C ILE A 77 -8.88 4.73 21.79
N THR A 78 -8.03 4.92 20.77
CA THR A 78 -8.27 5.90 19.70
C THR A 78 -9.25 5.45 18.62
N GLY A 79 -9.58 4.15 18.55
CA GLY A 79 -10.37 3.58 17.46
C GLY A 79 -9.64 3.48 16.12
N GLU A 80 -8.37 3.88 16.04
CA GLU A 80 -7.58 3.88 14.81
C GLU A 80 -7.53 2.48 14.17
N LEU A 81 -7.78 2.42 12.87
CA LEU A 81 -7.64 1.21 12.07
C LEU A 81 -6.25 1.15 11.44
N LEU A 82 -5.62 -0.02 11.54
CA LEU A 82 -4.28 -0.31 11.06
C LEU A 82 -4.29 -1.59 10.20
N PRO A 83 -4.32 -1.47 8.86
CA PRO A 83 -4.08 -2.60 7.98
C PRO A 83 -2.63 -3.07 8.11
N VAL A 84 -2.47 -4.40 8.10
CA VAL A 84 -1.17 -5.08 8.15
C VAL A 84 -1.11 -6.08 7.00
N GLU A 85 -0.02 -6.02 6.24
CA GLU A 85 0.31 -6.94 5.15
C GLU A 85 1.61 -7.67 5.49
N ILE A 86 1.68 -8.97 5.23
CA ILE A 86 2.77 -9.88 5.53
C ILE A 86 3.33 -10.42 4.22
N LYS A 87 4.65 -10.32 4.05
CA LYS A 87 5.37 -10.77 2.87
C LYS A 87 6.38 -11.84 3.26
N SER A 88 6.37 -12.93 2.50
CA SER A 88 7.32 -14.05 2.67
C SER A 88 8.73 -13.71 2.16
N GLY A 89 8.88 -12.64 1.38
CA GLY A 89 10.17 -12.18 0.86
C GLY A 89 11.03 -11.45 1.90
N LYS A 90 12.28 -11.15 1.50
CA LYS A 90 13.19 -10.23 2.20
C LYS A 90 13.41 -9.01 1.32
N THR A 91 13.45 -7.83 1.90
CA THR A 91 13.83 -6.61 1.19
C THR A 91 14.35 -5.55 2.15
N ASP A 92 15.21 -4.65 1.67
CA ASP A 92 15.67 -3.49 2.45
C ASP A 92 14.78 -2.26 2.33
N PHE A 93 13.89 -2.26 1.33
CA PHE A 93 12.88 -1.23 1.08
C PHE A 93 11.62 -1.85 0.45
N PRO A 94 10.40 -1.38 0.76
CA PRO A 94 9.18 -1.95 0.18
C PRO A 94 9.20 -1.89 -1.35
N HIS A 95 8.70 -2.94 -2.00
CA HIS A 95 8.45 -2.90 -3.44
C HIS A 95 7.28 -1.96 -3.75
N ASP A 96 7.29 -1.32 -4.93
CA ASP A 96 6.24 -0.39 -5.33
C ASP A 96 4.84 -1.05 -5.34
N GLY A 97 4.75 -2.30 -5.80
CA GLY A 97 3.50 -3.07 -5.75
C GLY A 97 2.96 -3.23 -4.33
N ASP A 98 3.83 -3.50 -3.35
CA ASP A 98 3.44 -3.64 -1.94
C ASP A 98 2.99 -2.30 -1.34
N LEU A 99 3.60 -1.19 -1.77
CA LEU A 99 3.16 0.17 -1.39
C LEU A 99 1.77 0.49 -1.94
N LEU A 100 1.52 0.19 -3.22
CA LEU A 100 0.22 0.38 -3.84
C LEU A 100 -0.85 -0.50 -3.20
N GLN A 101 -0.52 -1.75 -2.87
CA GLN A 101 -1.43 -2.69 -2.23
C GLN A 101 -1.89 -2.18 -0.86
N VAL A 102 -0.97 -1.78 0.03
CA VAL A 102 -1.40 -1.23 1.32
C VAL A 102 -2.08 0.12 1.18
N GLY A 103 -1.72 0.92 0.17
CA GLY A 103 -2.45 2.12 -0.22
C GLY A 103 -3.91 1.83 -0.57
N ALA A 104 -4.17 0.78 -1.34
CA ALA A 104 -5.51 0.32 -1.69
C ALA A 104 -6.30 -0.12 -0.45
N TYR A 105 -5.67 -0.84 0.49
CA TYR A 105 -6.34 -1.21 1.74
C TYR A 105 -6.69 -0.01 2.61
N MET A 106 -5.83 1.01 2.67
CA MET A 106 -6.15 2.26 3.38
C MET A 106 -7.38 2.95 2.78
N LEU A 107 -7.53 2.96 1.45
CA LEU A 107 -8.71 3.49 0.75
C LEU A 107 -9.96 2.64 0.98
N ILE A 108 -9.84 1.30 0.88
CA ILE A 108 -10.95 0.37 1.10
C ILE A 108 -11.50 0.48 2.53
N ILE A 109 -10.60 0.53 3.52
CA ILE A 109 -10.98 0.66 4.93
C ILE A 109 -11.65 2.01 5.19
N GLU A 110 -11.16 3.08 4.58
CA GLU A 110 -11.78 4.40 4.71
C GLU A 110 -13.24 4.40 4.23
N ASP A 111 -13.52 3.75 3.11
CA ASP A 111 -14.87 3.66 2.55
C ASP A 111 -15.79 2.80 3.40
N ILE A 112 -15.35 1.59 3.76
CA ILE A 112 -16.17 0.62 4.51
C ILE A 112 -16.44 1.07 5.95
N TYR A 113 -15.45 1.64 6.62
CA TYR A 113 -15.54 1.99 8.03
C TYR A 113 -15.79 3.47 8.29
N GLY A 114 -15.76 4.33 7.27
CA GLY A 114 -16.04 5.77 7.38
C GLY A 114 -14.91 6.61 7.98
N TYR A 115 -13.75 6.03 8.31
CA TYR A 115 -12.60 6.74 8.89
C TYR A 115 -11.31 6.43 8.13
N SER A 116 -10.56 7.47 7.79
CA SER A 116 -9.27 7.31 7.12
C SER A 116 -8.24 6.67 8.06
N THR A 117 -7.60 5.59 7.61
CA THR A 117 -6.45 5.01 8.31
C THR A 117 -5.28 5.98 8.24
N LYS A 118 -4.57 6.22 9.35
CA LYS A 118 -3.40 7.12 9.32
C LYS A 118 -2.19 6.51 8.62
N LYS A 119 -2.12 5.19 8.62
CA LYS A 119 -0.97 4.41 8.18
C LYS A 119 -1.33 2.93 7.98
N ALA A 120 -0.47 2.22 7.27
CA ALA A 120 -0.43 0.78 7.14
C ALA A 120 0.93 0.24 7.61
N VAL A 121 1.03 -1.07 7.81
CA VAL A 121 2.29 -1.76 8.09
C VAL A 121 2.49 -2.90 7.11
N ILE A 122 3.70 -3.00 6.55
CA ILE A 122 4.17 -4.14 5.77
C ILE A 122 5.24 -4.87 6.58
N ILE A 123 5.12 -6.19 6.71
CA ILE A 123 6.06 -7.04 7.45
C ILE A 123 6.72 -8.02 6.48
N TYR A 124 8.00 -7.81 6.18
CA TYR A 124 8.85 -8.79 5.48
C TYR A 124 9.61 -9.65 6.49
N LYS A 125 10.25 -10.72 6.01
CA LYS A 125 11.06 -11.62 6.86
C LYS A 125 12.18 -10.91 7.63
N ASN A 126 12.79 -9.87 7.05
CA ASN A 126 13.94 -9.17 7.63
C ASN A 126 13.65 -7.74 8.10
N ASN A 127 12.60 -7.10 7.58
CA ASN A 127 12.31 -5.69 7.84
C ASN A 127 10.80 -5.43 7.93
N CYS A 128 10.42 -4.41 8.69
CA CYS A 128 9.04 -3.95 8.79
C CYS A 128 8.98 -2.48 8.37
N PHE A 129 7.92 -2.07 7.68
CA PHE A 129 7.77 -0.71 7.18
C PHE A 129 6.40 -0.16 7.55
N MET A 130 6.39 1.04 8.14
CA MET A 130 5.17 1.80 8.38
C MET A 130 4.98 2.79 7.23
N ILE A 131 3.85 2.69 6.54
CA ILE A 131 3.51 3.50 5.39
C ILE A 131 2.42 4.49 5.81
N ARG A 132 2.70 5.78 5.74
CA ARG A 132 1.72 6.84 6.05
C ARG A 132 0.72 6.96 4.92
N ASN A 133 -0.54 7.22 5.27
CA ASN A 133 -1.61 7.50 4.31
C ASN A 133 -1.47 8.94 3.78
N THR A 134 -0.48 9.18 2.92
CA THR A 134 -0.27 10.50 2.32
C THR A 134 -1.14 10.66 1.08
N ARG A 135 -1.41 11.92 0.69
CA ARG A 135 -2.09 12.21 -0.58
C ARG A 135 -1.38 11.56 -1.78
N SER A 136 -0.04 11.61 -1.80
CA SER A 136 0.76 10.99 -2.86
C SER A 136 0.52 9.47 -2.97
N VAL A 137 0.52 8.73 -1.87
CA VAL A 137 0.25 7.28 -1.90
C VAL A 137 -1.16 7.00 -2.43
N ARG A 138 -2.16 7.76 -1.97
CA ARG A 138 -3.54 7.61 -2.42
C ARG A 138 -3.70 7.88 -3.91
N MET A 139 -3.12 8.98 -4.39
CA MET A 139 -3.19 9.34 -5.81
C MET A 139 -2.51 8.29 -6.68
N ARG A 140 -1.33 7.79 -6.28
CA ARG A 140 -0.65 6.70 -7.01
C ARG A 140 -1.53 5.46 -7.16
N VAL A 141 -2.29 5.09 -6.13
CA VAL A 141 -3.23 3.95 -6.20
C VAL A 141 -4.36 4.23 -7.18
N LEU A 142 -4.99 5.40 -7.10
CA LEU A 142 -6.11 5.76 -7.97
C LEU A 142 -5.67 5.88 -9.43
N GLU A 143 -4.56 6.55 -9.70
CA GLU A 143 -3.96 6.69 -11.04
C GLU A 143 -3.58 5.32 -11.62
N THR A 144 -2.96 4.45 -10.82
CA THR A 144 -2.60 3.10 -11.26
C THR A 144 -3.86 2.27 -11.57
N SER A 145 -4.88 2.36 -10.71
CA SER A 145 -6.16 1.68 -10.96
C SER A 145 -6.85 2.19 -12.22
N ASP A 146 -6.75 3.48 -12.53
CA ASP A 146 -7.35 4.07 -13.72
C ASP A 146 -6.63 3.66 -15.00
N ARG A 147 -5.28 3.64 -14.97
CA ARG A 147 -4.46 3.06 -16.04
C ARG A 147 -4.83 1.61 -16.31
N MET A 148 -4.91 0.78 -15.27
CA MET A 148 -5.31 -0.63 -15.41
C MET A 148 -6.70 -0.78 -16.04
N ARG A 149 -7.67 0.06 -15.65
CA ARG A 149 -9.03 0.04 -16.24
C ARG A 149 -9.02 0.50 -17.70
N THR A 150 -8.16 1.46 -18.05
CA THR A 150 -7.99 1.94 -19.42
C THR A 150 -7.37 0.86 -20.28
N MET A 151 -6.26 0.26 -19.84
CA MET A 151 -5.61 -0.87 -20.49
C MET A 151 -6.57 -2.04 -20.72
N LEU A 152 -7.45 -2.36 -19.78
CA LEU A 152 -8.47 -3.41 -19.96
C LEU A 152 -9.50 -3.09 -21.05
N LYS A 153 -9.74 -1.82 -21.36
CA LYS A 153 -10.68 -1.39 -22.41
C LYS A 153 -10.00 -1.24 -23.77
N THR A 154 -8.79 -0.69 -23.80
CA THR A 154 -8.09 -0.33 -25.04
C THR A 154 -7.13 -1.42 -25.49
N GLY A 155 -6.62 -2.24 -24.57
CA GLY A 155 -5.49 -3.14 -24.81
C GLY A 155 -4.15 -2.42 -24.87
N GLU A 156 -4.11 -1.10 -24.64
CA GLU A 156 -2.92 -0.27 -24.81
C GLU A 156 -2.34 0.12 -23.44
N GLU A 157 -1.07 -0.21 -23.21
CA GLU A 157 -0.24 0.29 -22.11
C GLU A 157 1.23 0.05 -22.45
N GLU A 158 2.14 0.88 -21.94
CA GLU A 158 3.58 0.68 -22.13
C GLU A 158 4.08 -0.46 -21.23
N ALA A 159 4.61 -1.52 -21.84
CA ALA A 159 5.22 -2.63 -21.10
C ALA A 159 6.54 -2.19 -20.47
N ASN A 160 6.66 -2.34 -19.15
CA ASN A 160 7.91 -2.10 -18.43
C ASN A 160 8.80 -3.36 -18.47
N SER A 161 9.29 -3.70 -19.65
CA SER A 161 10.15 -4.87 -19.85
C SER A 161 11.55 -4.63 -19.27
N SER A 162 12.03 -5.59 -18.51
CA SER A 162 13.41 -5.63 -18.00
C SER A 162 13.72 -7.05 -17.57
N PHE A 163 14.99 -7.43 -17.53
CA PHE A 163 15.38 -8.73 -17.00
C PHE A 163 14.76 -9.01 -15.62
N ALA A 164 14.71 -8.01 -14.73
CA ALA A 164 14.17 -8.15 -13.38
C ALA A 164 12.66 -8.45 -13.36
N ASN A 165 11.89 -7.79 -14.24
CA ASN A 165 10.44 -7.97 -14.34
C ASN A 165 10.07 -9.24 -15.12
N CYS A 166 10.83 -9.55 -16.17
CA CYS A 166 10.54 -10.62 -17.11
C CYS A 166 10.95 -11.99 -16.57
N ARG A 167 12.10 -12.15 -15.89
CA ARG A 167 12.65 -13.47 -15.50
C ARG A 167 11.73 -14.38 -14.66
N ASN A 168 10.74 -13.81 -13.96
CA ASN A 168 9.77 -14.54 -13.14
C ASN A 168 8.34 -14.46 -13.70
N CYS A 169 8.15 -13.74 -14.82
CA CYS A 169 6.86 -13.60 -15.46
C CYS A 169 6.54 -14.89 -16.21
N ILE A 170 5.34 -15.44 -15.97
CA ILE A 170 4.88 -16.65 -16.68
C ILE A 170 4.75 -16.43 -18.20
N CYS A 171 4.59 -15.18 -18.62
CA CYS A 171 4.49 -14.81 -20.03
C CYS A 171 5.85 -14.58 -20.71
N ASP A 172 6.96 -14.64 -19.97
CA ASP A 172 8.31 -14.45 -20.54
C ASP A 172 8.61 -15.55 -21.57
N GLN A 173 9.16 -15.16 -22.72
CA GLN A 173 9.46 -16.06 -23.86
C GLN A 173 8.30 -16.98 -24.30
N THR A 174 7.05 -16.64 -23.99
CA THR A 174 5.86 -17.42 -24.40
C THR A 174 4.92 -16.58 -25.25
N VAL A 175 4.01 -15.85 -24.62
CA VAL A 175 2.96 -15.05 -25.28
C VAL A 175 3.25 -13.55 -25.23
N CYS A 176 4.21 -13.10 -24.42
CA CYS A 176 4.54 -11.69 -24.31
C CYS A 176 5.48 -11.26 -25.43
N GLU A 177 5.01 -10.37 -26.31
CA GLU A 177 5.84 -9.76 -27.35
C GLU A 177 6.96 -8.87 -26.78
N TYR A 178 6.77 -8.33 -25.58
CA TYR A 178 7.73 -7.49 -24.86
C TYR A 178 8.66 -8.28 -23.91
N SER A 179 8.79 -9.59 -24.07
CA SER A 179 9.72 -10.38 -23.26
C SER A 179 11.15 -9.86 -23.44
N TYR A 180 11.86 -9.64 -22.34
CA TYR A 180 13.21 -9.04 -22.36
C TYR A 180 14.19 -9.88 -23.17
N ASN A 181 13.99 -11.19 -23.21
CA ASN A 181 14.85 -12.13 -23.91
C ASN A 181 14.44 -12.36 -25.38
N ASN A 182 13.49 -11.57 -25.91
CA ASN A 182 13.11 -11.63 -27.32
C ASN A 182 14.04 -10.79 -28.23
N GLU A 183 15.05 -10.13 -27.66
CA GLU A 183 16.18 -9.51 -28.40
C GLU A 183 17.31 -10.51 -28.65
#